data_AF-A0A1W1YED7-F1
#
_entry.id   AF-A0A1W1YED7-F1
#
_cell.length_a   1.000
_cell.length_b   1.000
_cell.length_c   1.000
_cell.angle_alpha   90.00
_cell.angle_beta   90.00
_cell.angle_gamma   90.00
#
_symmetry.space_group_name_H-M   'P 1'
#
loop_
_entity.id
_entity.type
_entity.pdbx_description
1 polymer ?
#
loop_
_entity_poly.entity_id
_entity_poly.type
_entity_poly.pdbx_seq_one_letter_code
_entity_poly.pdbx_strand_id
1 'polypeptide(L)'
;MRHIYILFLLAFANLFAQGTSTETISFEFIKAPEVVLAENQRSFSVKVNSPYNLTADEVVAQHKANFEKELADYDNKVKQSEKDYHDLLAKHDDEVKRANEKFKTESQAFEKLSMIERLAMIDQGKKPVLAIPAKPEYIKPLKPVYTEPNLSEYIIVNNDVLASQISIKGFQRGKNNVDISVEMQQVQFQDNAGQSYARMPITMIVKANGEEKLNESYFQEFEFISTSPTNNINKPYQEKIYLEKVMVFLNKKLNDMFAYQGETKNITLETIKNKKNEYDDLERADIYVATNLKKLQAGNDSEVNEMAFQNMKKGTDIWIETLKKVDYKDSKAKYNGKIAKMLYFNLIKLNVALDNKKEAEKFLNEMQENLINLKLSYSEEQELNQLERTIYKK
;
A
#
# COMPACT_ATOMS: atom_id res chain seq x y z
N MET A 1 -43.29 -27.48 73.60
CA MET A 1 -42.46 -27.94 72.46
C MET A 1 -41.59 -26.78 72.01
N ARG A 2 -40.27 -26.86 72.22
CA ARG A 2 -39.33 -25.83 71.73
C ARG A 2 -38.18 -26.55 71.06
N HIS A 3 -38.17 -26.49 69.74
CA HIS A 3 -37.22 -27.19 68.88
C HIS A 3 -35.82 -26.57 69.00
N ILE A 4 -34.85 -27.46 69.20
CA ILE A 4 -33.42 -27.23 69.04
C ILE A 4 -33.15 -27.01 67.55
N TYR A 5 -32.51 -25.89 67.21
CA TYR A 5 -31.84 -25.70 65.92
C TYR A 5 -30.34 -25.58 66.18
N ILE A 6 -29.61 -26.57 65.68
CA ILE A 6 -28.15 -26.59 65.55
C ILE A 6 -27.85 -26.48 64.04
N LEU A 7 -26.67 -25.92 63.73
CA LEU A 7 -25.95 -25.94 62.44
C LEU A 7 -26.45 -24.89 61.41
N PHE A 8 -25.61 -24.16 60.67
CA PHE A 8 -24.23 -24.38 60.21
C PHE A 8 -23.56 -23.01 60.02
N LEU A 9 -22.44 -22.74 60.69
CA LEU A 9 -21.62 -21.55 60.43
C LEU A 9 -20.71 -21.86 59.23
N LEU A 10 -21.13 -21.44 58.02
CA LEU A 10 -20.29 -21.45 56.83
C LEU A 10 -19.21 -20.38 57.00
N ALA A 11 -18.04 -20.81 57.48
CA ALA A 11 -16.82 -20.03 57.42
C ALA A 11 -16.46 -19.82 55.94
N PHE A 12 -16.77 -18.65 55.39
CA PHE A 12 -16.22 -18.20 54.13
C PHE A 12 -14.71 -18.08 54.29
N ALA A 13 -13.98 -19.11 53.84
CA ALA A 13 -12.57 -18.98 53.57
C ALA A 13 -12.43 -17.92 52.47
N ASN A 14 -11.93 -16.74 52.84
CA ASN A 14 -11.47 -15.74 51.89
C ASN A 14 -10.35 -16.37 51.07
N LEU A 15 -10.68 -16.91 49.89
CA LEU A 15 -9.71 -17.26 48.87
C LEU A 15 -9.07 -15.95 48.41
N PHE A 16 -7.85 -15.69 48.90
CA PHE A 16 -7.01 -14.59 48.44
C PHE A 16 -6.55 -14.87 47.01
N ALA A 17 -7.43 -14.59 46.05
CA ALA A 17 -7.03 -14.55 44.65
C ALA A 17 -6.23 -13.27 44.41
N GLN A 18 -4.92 -13.39 44.21
CA GLN A 18 -4.09 -12.29 43.72
C GLN A 18 -4.67 -11.82 42.38
N GLY A 19 -5.09 -10.55 42.28
CA GLY A 19 -5.68 -9.99 41.07
C GLY A 19 -4.65 -9.21 40.27
N THR A 20 -4.62 -9.38 38.96
CA THR A 20 -3.84 -8.54 38.03
C THR A 20 -4.76 -7.52 37.35
N SER A 21 -4.19 -6.43 36.84
CA SER A 21 -4.82 -5.40 36.03
C SER A 21 -4.00 -5.21 34.76
N THR A 22 -4.61 -4.81 33.66
CA THR A 22 -3.91 -4.57 32.39
C THR A 22 -3.93 -3.08 32.07
N GLU A 23 -2.78 -2.52 31.66
CA GLU A 23 -2.66 -1.16 31.13
C GLU A 23 -2.08 -1.23 29.71
N THR A 24 -2.71 -0.57 28.74
CA THR A 24 -2.14 -0.38 27.40
C THR A 24 -1.48 0.99 27.32
N ILE A 25 -0.23 0.99 26.90
CA ILE A 25 0.64 2.16 26.83
C ILE A 25 1.04 2.38 25.38
N SER A 26 0.72 3.55 24.85
CA SER A 26 1.20 4.04 23.56
C SER A 26 2.48 4.85 23.77
N PHE A 27 3.51 4.60 22.97
CA PHE A 27 4.78 5.32 23.02
C PHE A 27 5.39 5.49 21.63
N GLU A 28 6.24 6.50 21.48
CA GLU A 28 7.02 6.70 20.27
C GLU A 28 8.42 6.09 20.44
N PHE A 29 8.89 5.39 19.43
CA PHE A 29 10.18 4.72 19.44
C PHE A 29 10.93 5.00 18.14
N ILE A 30 12.24 5.19 18.24
CA ILE A 30 13.09 5.31 17.07
C ILE A 30 13.46 3.90 16.62
N LYS A 31 12.84 3.47 15.52
CA LYS A 31 13.25 2.26 14.81
C LYS A 31 14.60 2.51 14.15
N ALA A 32 15.57 1.65 14.47
CA ALA A 32 16.87 1.67 13.83
C ALA A 32 16.77 1.19 12.36
N PRO A 33 17.58 1.76 11.45
CA PRO A 33 17.64 1.29 10.07
C PRO A 33 18.24 -0.11 9.97
N GLU A 34 17.91 -0.84 8.90
CA GLU A 34 18.52 -2.15 8.59
C GLU A 34 20.05 -2.04 8.43
N VAL A 35 20.52 -0.92 7.88
CA VAL A 35 21.95 -0.61 7.70
C VAL A 35 22.29 0.66 8.46
N VAL A 36 23.04 0.52 9.54
CA VAL A 36 23.52 1.65 10.34
C VAL A 36 24.79 2.24 9.71
N LEU A 37 24.72 3.51 9.33
CA LEU A 37 25.85 4.28 8.80
C LEU A 37 26.24 5.41 9.77
N ALA A 38 27.55 5.66 9.90
CA ALA A 38 28.06 6.77 10.69
C ALA A 38 27.61 8.13 10.11
N GLU A 39 27.52 9.16 10.95
CA GLU A 39 26.99 10.48 10.54
C GLU A 39 27.75 11.08 9.36
N ASN A 40 29.07 10.91 9.31
CA ASN A 40 29.93 11.38 8.22
C ASN A 40 29.73 10.62 6.89
N GLN A 41 28.99 9.51 6.90
CA GLN A 41 28.65 8.69 5.72
C GLN A 41 27.20 8.88 5.28
N ARG A 42 26.42 9.76 5.93
CA ARG A 42 25.02 10.03 5.60
C ARG A 42 24.85 10.93 4.37
N SER A 43 25.47 10.53 3.26
CA SER A 43 25.27 11.17 1.96
C SER A 43 24.89 10.15 0.89
N PHE A 44 24.08 10.58 -0.06
CA PHE A 44 23.55 9.69 -1.10
C PHE A 44 23.54 10.33 -2.47
N SER A 45 23.64 9.48 -3.49
CA SER A 45 23.49 9.80 -4.91
C SER A 45 22.37 8.94 -5.50
N VAL A 46 21.63 9.49 -6.47
CA VAL A 46 20.49 8.80 -7.09
C VAL A 46 20.61 8.89 -8.60
N LYS A 47 20.49 7.75 -9.28
CA LYS A 47 20.34 7.65 -10.72
C LYS A 47 19.04 6.93 -11.03
N VAL A 48 18.18 7.57 -11.81
CA VAL A 48 16.93 6.98 -12.30
C VAL A 48 17.06 6.81 -13.81
N ASN A 49 16.73 5.62 -14.30
CA ASN A 49 16.62 5.32 -15.71
C ASN A 49 15.17 4.93 -16.00
N SER A 50 14.41 5.80 -16.66
CA SER A 50 13.03 5.56 -17.04
C SER A 50 12.81 5.87 -18.53
N PRO A 51 11.79 5.27 -19.18
CA PRO A 51 11.41 5.58 -20.55
C PRO A 51 10.67 6.93 -20.67
N TYR A 52 10.30 7.56 -19.55
CA TYR A 52 9.66 8.86 -19.55
C TYR A 52 10.75 9.94 -19.61
N ASN A 53 10.84 10.61 -20.75
CA ASN A 53 11.80 11.69 -20.99
C ASN A 53 11.14 12.96 -21.55
N LEU A 54 9.80 13.05 -21.52
CA LEU A 54 9.10 14.20 -22.06
C LEU A 54 9.22 15.42 -21.16
N THR A 55 9.67 16.52 -21.74
CA THR A 55 9.62 17.86 -21.14
C THR A 55 8.39 18.64 -21.63
N ALA A 56 7.94 19.63 -20.85
CA ALA A 56 6.80 20.47 -21.22
C ALA A 56 7.04 21.19 -22.54
N ASP A 57 8.27 21.64 -22.76
CA ASP A 57 8.68 22.37 -23.96
C ASP A 57 8.63 21.49 -25.22
N GLU A 58 9.01 20.22 -25.10
CA GLU A 58 8.94 19.26 -26.21
C GLU A 58 7.49 18.94 -26.62
N VAL A 59 6.57 18.81 -25.64
CA VAL A 59 5.15 18.60 -25.93
C VAL A 59 4.57 19.79 -26.69
N VAL A 60 4.87 21.01 -26.24
CA VAL A 60 4.43 22.24 -26.92
C VAL A 60 5.05 22.34 -28.32
N ALA A 61 6.34 22.02 -28.47
CA ALA A 61 7.01 22.04 -29.77
C ALA A 61 6.40 21.01 -30.75
N GLN A 62 6.08 19.80 -30.27
CA GLN A 62 5.45 18.76 -31.09
C GLN A 62 4.04 19.16 -31.56
N HIS A 63 3.23 19.76 -30.67
CA HIS A 63 1.90 20.26 -31.04
C HIS A 63 1.96 21.37 -32.09
N LYS A 64 2.92 22.29 -31.96
CA LYS A 64 3.18 23.32 -32.98
C LYS A 64 3.59 22.69 -34.31
N ALA A 65 4.50 21.71 -34.31
CA ALA A 65 4.95 21.03 -35.52
C ALA A 65 3.81 20.23 -36.20
N ASN A 66 2.95 19.57 -35.41
CA ASN A 66 1.77 18.87 -35.93
C ASN A 66 0.76 19.86 -36.54
N PHE A 67 0.52 20.99 -35.87
CA PHE A 67 -0.33 22.06 -36.40
C PHE A 67 0.21 22.65 -37.71
N GLU A 68 1.52 22.92 -37.79
CA GLU A 68 2.17 23.39 -39.02
C GLU A 68 2.03 22.37 -40.16
N LYS A 69 2.20 21.08 -39.86
CA LYS A 69 2.00 19.99 -40.82
C LYS A 69 0.54 19.90 -41.30
N GLU A 70 -0.42 20.03 -40.39
CA GLU A 70 -1.85 20.04 -40.73
C GLU A 70 -2.24 21.27 -41.55
N LEU A 71 -1.65 22.44 -41.24
CA LEU A 71 -1.87 23.66 -42.00
C LEU A 71 -1.30 23.53 -43.42
N ALA A 72 -0.11 22.94 -43.57
CA ALA A 72 0.50 22.67 -44.87
C ALA A 72 -0.31 21.66 -45.70
N ASP A 73 -0.93 20.67 -45.06
CA ASP A 73 -1.75 19.64 -45.72
C ASP A 73 -3.22 20.07 -45.93
N TYR A 74 -3.66 21.18 -45.34
CA TYR A 74 -5.05 21.65 -45.43
C TYR A 74 -5.51 21.84 -46.88
N ASP A 75 -4.68 22.48 -47.72
CA ASP A 75 -5.03 22.74 -49.11
C ASP A 75 -5.17 21.43 -49.92
N ASN A 76 -4.39 20.41 -49.59
CA ASN A 76 -4.53 19.09 -50.20
C ASN A 76 -5.81 18.38 -49.73
N LYS A 77 -6.14 18.45 -48.44
CA LYS A 77 -7.39 17.91 -47.88
C LYS A 77 -8.62 18.57 -48.50
N VAL A 78 -8.60 19.89 -48.72
CA VAL A 78 -9.70 20.61 -49.40
C VAL A 78 -9.83 20.12 -50.83
N LYS A 79 -8.73 20.04 -51.60
CA LYS A 79 -8.76 19.54 -52.99
C LYS A 79 -9.25 18.09 -53.08
N GLN A 80 -8.82 17.23 -52.16
CA GLN A 80 -9.25 15.84 -52.11
C GLN A 80 -10.75 15.75 -51.75
N SER A 81 -11.22 16.53 -50.78
CA SER A 81 -12.64 16.59 -50.41
C SER A 81 -13.52 17.09 -51.57
N GLU A 82 -13.08 18.10 -52.31
CA GLU A 82 -13.77 18.58 -53.51
C GLU A 82 -13.83 17.50 -54.59
N LYS A 83 -12.73 16.78 -54.82
CA LYS A 83 -12.68 15.67 -55.76
C LYS A 83 -13.63 14.54 -55.36
N ASP A 84 -13.60 14.13 -54.09
CA ASP A 84 -14.47 13.07 -53.56
C ASP A 84 -15.94 13.47 -53.67
N TYR A 85 -16.27 14.74 -53.42
CA TYR A 85 -17.62 15.27 -53.62
C TYR A 85 -18.07 15.23 -55.09
N HIS A 86 -17.20 15.63 -56.03
CA HIS A 86 -17.51 15.55 -57.46
C HIS A 86 -17.69 14.10 -57.94
N ASP A 87 -16.86 13.17 -57.45
CA ASP A 87 -16.97 11.75 -57.75
C ASP A 87 -18.27 11.15 -57.19
N LEU A 88 -18.70 11.56 -56.00
CA LEU A 88 -19.98 11.17 -55.40
C LEU A 88 -21.18 11.76 -56.16
N LEU A 89 -21.10 13.03 -56.56
CA LEU A 89 -22.15 13.68 -57.34
C LEU A 89 -22.32 13.02 -58.72
N ALA A 90 -21.23 12.66 -59.38
CA ALA A 90 -21.28 11.96 -60.67
C ALA A 90 -21.90 10.56 -60.55
N LYS A 91 -21.65 9.85 -59.44
CA LYS A 91 -22.24 8.53 -59.19
C LYS A 91 -23.69 8.58 -58.72
N HIS A 92 -24.14 9.71 -58.17
CA HIS A 92 -25.47 9.87 -57.61
C HIS A 92 -26.57 9.59 -58.64
N ASP A 93 -26.43 10.13 -59.86
CA ASP A 93 -27.42 9.91 -60.93
C ASP A 93 -27.57 8.41 -61.28
N ASP A 94 -26.46 7.66 -61.29
CA ASP A 94 -26.47 6.22 -61.55
C ASP A 94 -26.97 5.41 -60.35
N GLU A 95 -26.77 5.89 -59.13
CA GLU A 95 -27.36 5.30 -57.91
C GLU A 95 -28.87 5.51 -57.86
N VAL A 96 -29.37 6.68 -58.25
CA VAL A 96 -30.80 6.97 -58.37
C VAL A 96 -31.44 6.07 -59.43
N LYS A 97 -30.81 5.88 -60.59
CA LYS A 97 -31.29 4.93 -61.61
C LYS A 97 -31.34 3.50 -61.09
N ARG A 98 -30.25 3.02 -60.46
CA ARG A 98 -30.19 1.69 -59.85
C ARG A 98 -31.25 1.49 -58.77
N ALA A 99 -31.49 2.50 -57.93
CA ALA A 99 -32.54 2.46 -56.90
C ALA A 99 -33.95 2.36 -57.53
N ASN A 100 -34.20 3.10 -58.60
CA ASN A 100 -35.46 3.03 -59.35
C ASN A 100 -35.67 1.66 -60.04
N GLU A 101 -34.64 1.11 -60.68
CA GLU A 101 -34.70 -0.20 -61.33
C GLU A 101 -34.89 -1.34 -60.33
N LYS A 102 -34.18 -1.28 -59.20
CA LYS A 102 -34.32 -2.23 -58.09
C LYS A 102 -35.74 -2.18 -57.53
N PHE A 103 -36.25 -0.99 -57.22
CA PHE A 103 -37.62 -0.82 -56.74
C PHE A 103 -38.64 -1.36 -57.73
N LYS A 104 -38.52 -1.04 -59.03
CA LYS A 104 -39.42 -1.57 -60.08
C LYS A 104 -39.42 -3.11 -60.12
N THR A 105 -38.25 -3.72 -60.05
CA THR A 105 -38.09 -5.19 -60.07
C THR A 105 -38.68 -5.82 -58.81
N GLU A 106 -38.40 -5.26 -57.64
CA GLU A 106 -38.91 -5.72 -56.35
C GLU A 106 -40.43 -5.55 -56.24
N SER A 107 -40.99 -4.43 -56.73
CA SER A 107 -42.44 -4.21 -56.81
C SER A 107 -43.12 -5.21 -57.75
N GLN A 108 -42.55 -5.49 -58.93
CA GLN A 108 -43.09 -6.49 -59.86
C GLN A 108 -43.04 -7.90 -59.28
N ALA A 109 -41.97 -8.25 -58.54
CA ALA A 109 -41.89 -9.53 -57.85
C ALA A 109 -42.91 -9.61 -56.71
N PHE A 110 -43.09 -8.52 -55.95
CA PHE A 110 -44.06 -8.42 -54.87
C PHE A 110 -45.51 -8.51 -55.36
N GLU A 111 -45.83 -7.92 -56.51
CA GLU A 111 -47.17 -7.99 -57.13
C GLU A 111 -47.56 -9.41 -57.59
N LYS A 112 -46.56 -10.23 -57.96
CA LYS A 112 -46.74 -11.62 -58.41
C LYS A 112 -46.96 -12.61 -57.25
N LEU A 113 -46.69 -12.22 -56.00
CA LEU A 113 -46.91 -13.08 -54.82
C LEU A 113 -48.41 -13.29 -54.54
N SER A 114 -48.76 -14.42 -53.92
CA SER A 114 -50.13 -14.68 -53.48
C SER A 114 -50.57 -13.71 -52.39
N MET A 115 -51.88 -13.62 -52.13
CA MET A 115 -52.43 -12.68 -51.14
C MET A 115 -51.91 -12.94 -49.71
N ILE A 116 -51.74 -14.22 -49.33
CA ILE A 116 -51.22 -14.61 -48.02
C ILE A 116 -49.73 -14.24 -47.90
N GLU A 117 -48.94 -14.48 -48.95
CA GLU A 117 -47.50 -14.15 -48.99
C GLU A 117 -47.24 -12.64 -48.96
N ARG A 118 -48.10 -11.84 -49.62
CA ARG A 118 -48.04 -10.38 -49.56
C ARG A 118 -48.32 -9.86 -48.14
N LEU A 119 -49.35 -10.39 -47.47
CA LEU A 119 -49.67 -9.99 -46.11
C LEU A 119 -48.53 -10.33 -45.13
N ALA A 120 -47.91 -11.51 -45.27
CA ALA A 120 -46.75 -11.89 -44.46
C ALA A 120 -45.52 -10.99 -44.71
N MET A 121 -45.26 -10.57 -45.95
CA MET A 121 -44.17 -9.65 -46.28
C MET A 121 -44.42 -8.22 -45.76
N ILE A 122 -45.67 -7.78 -45.75
CA ILE A 122 -46.07 -6.47 -45.18
C ILE A 122 -45.89 -6.47 -43.66
N ASP A 123 -46.31 -7.54 -42.97
CA ASP A 123 -46.19 -7.67 -41.51
C ASP A 123 -44.72 -7.73 -41.05
N GLN A 124 -43.83 -8.28 -41.88
CA GLN A 124 -42.38 -8.25 -41.68
C GLN A 124 -41.71 -6.91 -42.07
N GLY A 125 -42.48 -5.91 -42.50
CA GLY A 125 -41.96 -4.61 -42.95
C GLY A 125 -41.17 -4.66 -44.27
N LYS A 126 -41.28 -5.75 -45.04
CA LYS A 126 -40.53 -5.99 -46.30
C LYS A 126 -41.28 -5.55 -47.55
N LYS A 127 -42.26 -4.64 -47.40
CA LYS A 127 -42.92 -4.03 -48.56
C LYS A 127 -41.86 -3.21 -49.33
N PRO A 128 -41.72 -3.38 -50.65
CA PRO A 128 -40.83 -2.54 -51.44
C PRO A 128 -41.22 -1.07 -51.25
N VAL A 129 -40.24 -0.24 -50.87
CA VAL A 129 -40.37 1.23 -50.78
C VAL A 129 -39.23 1.82 -51.58
N LEU A 130 -39.51 2.85 -52.38
CA LEU A 130 -38.49 3.54 -53.14
C LEU A 130 -37.62 4.36 -52.19
N ALA A 131 -36.40 3.90 -51.95
CA ALA A 131 -35.38 4.62 -51.20
C ALA A 131 -34.41 5.29 -52.17
N ILE A 132 -34.63 6.58 -52.44
CA ILE A 132 -33.74 7.37 -53.29
C ILE A 132 -32.55 7.84 -52.43
N PRO A 133 -31.29 7.63 -52.86
CA PRO A 133 -30.15 8.19 -52.13
C PRO A 133 -30.24 9.72 -52.10
N ALA A 134 -30.00 10.31 -50.93
CA ALA A 134 -29.97 11.76 -50.79
C ALA A 134 -28.88 12.36 -51.68
N LYS A 135 -29.14 13.56 -52.22
CA LYS A 135 -28.12 14.27 -52.99
C LYS A 135 -26.93 14.60 -52.08
N PRO A 136 -25.69 14.32 -52.47
CA PRO A 136 -24.52 14.71 -51.69
C PRO A 136 -24.50 16.23 -51.48
N GLU A 137 -24.17 16.66 -50.27
CA GLU A 137 -23.90 18.06 -49.95
C GLU A 137 -22.41 18.23 -49.64
N TYR A 138 -21.79 19.28 -50.20
CA TYR A 138 -20.38 19.54 -49.95
C TYR A 138 -20.20 20.24 -48.60
N ILE A 139 -19.46 19.58 -47.71
CA ILE A 139 -19.03 20.16 -46.43
C ILE A 139 -17.54 20.43 -46.53
N LYS A 140 -17.18 21.71 -46.63
CA LYS A 140 -15.77 22.12 -46.67
C LYS A 140 -15.08 21.76 -45.35
N PRO A 141 -13.92 21.07 -45.38
CA PRO A 141 -13.12 20.84 -44.18
C PRO A 141 -12.78 22.16 -43.49
N LEU A 142 -12.97 22.20 -42.17
CA LEU A 142 -12.60 23.36 -41.35
C LEU A 142 -11.10 23.55 -41.36
N LYS A 143 -10.66 24.82 -41.35
CA LYS A 143 -9.24 25.15 -41.20
C LYS A 143 -8.77 24.67 -39.83
N PRO A 144 -7.59 24.02 -39.74
CA PRO A 144 -7.00 23.70 -38.45
C PRO A 144 -6.87 24.96 -37.59
N VAL A 145 -7.24 24.86 -36.32
CA VAL A 145 -7.07 25.91 -35.31
C VAL A 145 -6.10 25.39 -34.28
N TYR A 146 -5.06 26.16 -33.98
CA TYR A 146 -4.11 25.76 -32.94
C TYR A 146 -4.80 25.81 -31.57
N THR A 147 -4.73 24.70 -30.86
CA THR A 147 -5.16 24.59 -29.48
C THR A 147 -3.94 24.27 -28.63
N GLU A 148 -3.74 25.01 -27.55
CA GLU A 148 -2.67 24.68 -26.61
C GLU A 148 -2.89 23.28 -26.02
N PRO A 149 -1.85 22.44 -25.97
CA PRO A 149 -1.98 21.10 -25.42
C PRO A 149 -2.30 21.19 -23.92
N ASN A 150 -3.28 20.40 -23.49
CA ASN A 150 -3.53 20.22 -22.07
C ASN A 150 -2.37 19.42 -21.43
N LEU A 151 -1.43 20.12 -20.80
CA LEU A 151 -0.23 19.52 -20.20
C LEU A 151 -0.55 18.50 -19.09
N SER A 152 -1.75 18.54 -18.50
CA SER A 152 -2.19 17.57 -17.48
C SER A 152 -2.45 16.16 -18.04
N GLU A 153 -2.59 16.03 -19.36
CA GLU A 153 -2.77 14.75 -20.05
C GLU A 153 -1.44 14.07 -20.41
N TYR A 154 -0.31 14.74 -20.16
CA TYR A 154 1.03 14.25 -20.48
C TYR A 154 1.83 13.93 -19.21
N ILE A 155 2.60 12.84 -19.26
CA ILE A 155 3.59 12.50 -18.24
C ILE A 155 4.85 13.29 -18.56
N ILE A 156 4.88 14.54 -18.11
CA ILE A 156 6.03 15.42 -18.24
C ILE A 156 6.97 15.09 -17.09
N VAL A 157 7.85 14.13 -17.33
CA VAL A 157 8.72 13.56 -16.31
C VAL A 157 10.09 13.36 -16.94
N ASN A 158 11.10 13.95 -16.31
CA ASN A 158 12.50 13.72 -16.62
C ASN A 158 13.11 12.84 -15.52
N ASN A 159 14.03 11.95 -15.88
CA ASN A 159 14.84 11.16 -14.96
C ASN A 159 15.47 12.00 -13.83
N ASP A 160 15.88 13.24 -14.11
CA ASP A 160 16.42 14.15 -13.07
C ASP A 160 15.36 14.59 -12.05
N VAL A 161 14.12 14.80 -12.52
CA VAL A 161 12.97 15.15 -11.68
C VAL A 161 12.53 13.95 -10.86
N LEU A 162 12.54 12.74 -11.42
CA LEU A 162 12.30 11.51 -10.66
C LEU A 162 13.38 11.30 -9.61
N ALA A 163 14.64 11.47 -9.98
CA ALA A 163 15.74 11.33 -9.05
C ALA A 163 15.59 12.33 -7.88
N SER A 164 15.19 13.58 -8.14
CA SER A 164 15.07 14.61 -7.10
C SER A 164 13.95 14.34 -6.10
N GLN A 165 12.92 13.57 -6.48
CA GLN A 165 11.85 13.12 -5.60
C GLN A 165 12.25 11.94 -4.69
N ILE A 166 13.41 11.31 -4.92
CA ILE A 166 13.94 10.25 -4.05
C ILE A 166 14.79 10.88 -2.95
N SER A 167 14.42 10.60 -1.69
CA SER A 167 15.08 11.15 -0.51
C SER A 167 15.17 10.12 0.62
N ILE A 168 16.25 10.21 1.39
CA ILE A 168 16.46 9.45 2.62
C ILE A 168 16.46 10.44 3.78
N LYS A 169 15.56 10.25 4.75
CA LYS A 169 15.48 11.10 5.94
C LYS A 169 16.80 11.06 6.72
N GLY A 170 17.32 12.24 7.07
CA GLY A 170 18.58 12.37 7.82
C GLY A 170 19.85 12.24 6.97
N PHE A 171 19.74 12.12 5.64
CA PHE A 171 20.87 12.09 4.72
C PHE A 171 20.90 13.35 3.85
N GLN A 172 22.10 13.73 3.41
CA GLN A 172 22.30 14.83 2.47
C GLN A 172 22.59 14.31 1.06
N ARG A 173 21.97 14.95 0.05
CA ARG A 173 22.25 14.62 -1.35
C ARG A 173 23.65 15.11 -1.70
N GLY A 174 24.52 14.23 -2.18
CA GLY A 174 25.93 14.59 -2.38
C GLY A 174 26.82 13.40 -2.68
N LYS A 175 27.88 13.24 -1.87
CA LYS A 175 28.92 12.21 -2.08
C LYS A 175 28.30 10.81 -2.18
N ASN A 176 28.96 9.96 -2.97
CA ASN A 176 28.56 8.58 -3.29
C ASN A 176 28.82 7.59 -2.13
N ASN A 177 28.40 7.93 -0.91
CA ASN A 177 28.45 6.98 0.21
C ASN A 177 27.31 5.95 0.11
N VAL A 178 26.13 6.39 -0.33
CA VAL A 178 25.02 5.51 -0.71
C VAL A 178 24.65 5.80 -2.16
N ASP A 179 24.91 4.87 -3.06
CA ASP A 179 24.55 4.96 -4.47
C ASP A 179 23.25 4.19 -4.72
N ILE A 180 22.24 4.91 -5.21
CA ILE A 180 20.91 4.37 -5.51
C ILE A 180 20.74 4.41 -7.02
N SER A 181 20.53 3.24 -7.62
CA SER A 181 20.20 3.11 -9.05
C SER A 181 18.83 2.47 -9.18
N VAL A 182 17.93 3.15 -9.89
CA VAL A 182 16.57 2.67 -10.13
C VAL A 182 16.33 2.58 -11.63
N GLU A 183 16.01 1.39 -12.11
CA GLU A 183 15.57 1.15 -13.47
C GLU A 183 14.06 0.95 -13.48
N MET A 184 13.35 1.75 -14.27
CA MET A 184 11.91 1.71 -14.39
C MET A 184 11.53 1.29 -15.81
N GLN A 185 10.62 0.33 -15.95
CA GLN A 185 10.02 0.01 -17.24
C GLN A 185 8.74 0.82 -17.48
N GLN A 186 8.32 0.90 -18.75
CA GLN A 186 7.02 1.50 -19.08
C GLN A 186 5.90 0.64 -18.50
N VAL A 187 4.80 1.28 -18.14
CA VAL A 187 3.60 0.59 -17.67
C VAL A 187 3.06 -0.30 -18.79
N GLN A 188 2.89 -1.57 -18.48
CA GLN A 188 2.34 -2.56 -19.39
C GLN A 188 0.87 -2.78 -19.02
N PHE A 189 -0.03 -2.60 -19.99
CA PHE A 189 -1.45 -2.86 -19.82
C PHE A 189 -1.83 -4.20 -20.45
N GLN A 190 -2.70 -4.94 -19.78
CA GLN A 190 -3.25 -6.20 -20.27
C GLN A 190 -4.77 -6.20 -20.10
N ASP A 191 -5.46 -6.66 -21.14
CA ASP A 191 -6.88 -6.97 -21.06
C ASP A 191 -7.08 -8.46 -20.78
N ASN A 192 -7.98 -8.79 -19.84
CA ASN A 192 -8.40 -10.15 -19.59
C ASN A 192 -9.90 -10.17 -19.26
N ALA A 193 -10.68 -10.88 -20.08
CA ALA A 193 -12.13 -11.00 -19.92
C ALA A 193 -12.88 -9.65 -19.81
N GLY A 194 -12.40 -8.62 -20.53
CA GLY A 194 -12.98 -7.27 -20.48
C GLY A 194 -12.62 -6.46 -19.23
N GLN A 195 -11.73 -6.98 -18.39
CA GLN A 195 -11.11 -6.29 -17.28
C GLN A 195 -9.69 -5.84 -17.67
N SER A 196 -9.27 -4.70 -17.14
CA SER A 196 -7.93 -4.17 -17.37
C SER A 196 -7.03 -4.42 -16.17
N TYR A 197 -5.81 -4.82 -16.48
CA TYR A 197 -4.72 -5.03 -15.55
C TYR A 197 -3.51 -4.20 -15.99
N ALA A 198 -2.67 -3.80 -15.06
CA ALA A 198 -1.43 -3.11 -15.37
C ALA A 198 -0.28 -3.57 -14.47
N ARG A 199 0.96 -3.35 -14.93
CA ARG A 199 2.16 -3.49 -14.12
C ARG A 199 3.23 -2.50 -14.55
N MET A 200 4.13 -2.15 -13.65
CA MET A 200 5.29 -1.30 -13.93
C MET A 200 6.53 -1.90 -13.27
N PRO A 201 7.18 -2.88 -13.91
CA PRO A 201 8.38 -3.51 -13.36
C PRO A 201 9.47 -2.47 -13.07
N ILE A 202 10.07 -2.57 -11.88
CA ILE A 202 11.24 -1.77 -11.52
C ILE A 202 12.34 -2.67 -10.95
N THR A 203 13.59 -2.26 -11.14
CA THR A 203 14.75 -2.85 -10.48
C THR A 203 15.46 -1.78 -9.67
N MET A 204 15.74 -2.09 -8.41
CA MET A 204 16.38 -1.18 -7.47
C MET A 204 17.68 -1.80 -6.98
N ILE A 205 18.77 -1.07 -7.22
CA ILE A 205 20.11 -1.45 -6.78
C ILE A 205 20.60 -0.38 -5.81
N VAL A 206 21.00 -0.79 -4.62
CA VAL A 206 21.57 0.11 -3.61
C VAL A 206 22.93 -0.39 -3.18
N LYS A 207 23.93 0.49 -3.29
CA LYS A 207 25.30 0.23 -2.82
C LYS A 207 25.65 1.20 -1.70
N ALA A 208 26.08 0.67 -0.57
CA ALA A 208 26.58 1.48 0.54
C ALA A 208 28.09 1.26 0.68
N ASN A 209 28.87 2.35 0.61
CA ASN A 209 30.33 2.34 0.62
C ASN A 209 30.94 1.36 -0.42
N GLY A 210 30.30 1.23 -1.59
CA GLY A 210 30.72 0.35 -2.68
C GLY A 210 30.24 -1.10 -2.57
N GLU A 211 29.67 -1.52 -1.45
CA GLU A 211 29.10 -2.87 -1.26
C GLU A 211 27.61 -2.89 -1.60
N GLU A 212 27.18 -3.89 -2.37
CA GLU A 212 25.77 -4.08 -2.72
C GLU A 212 24.96 -4.51 -1.49
N LYS A 213 23.98 -3.69 -1.11
CA LYS A 213 23.06 -3.95 0.01
C LYS A 213 21.67 -4.35 -0.46
N LEU A 214 21.29 -3.95 -1.68
CA LEU A 214 20.01 -4.33 -2.29
C LEU A 214 20.19 -4.48 -3.79
N ASN A 215 19.58 -5.53 -4.34
CA ASN A 215 19.42 -5.72 -5.78
C ASN A 215 18.17 -6.58 -5.99
N GLU A 216 17.03 -5.90 -6.08
CA GLU A 216 15.73 -6.55 -6.12
C GLU A 216 14.84 -5.90 -7.18
N SER A 217 13.97 -6.72 -7.77
CA SER A 217 12.97 -6.29 -8.72
C SER A 217 11.59 -6.32 -8.08
N TYR A 218 10.81 -5.26 -8.31
CA TYR A 218 9.47 -5.07 -7.74
C TYR A 218 8.44 -4.84 -8.83
N PHE A 219 7.15 -4.88 -8.47
CA PHE A 219 6.02 -4.61 -9.37
C PHE A 219 6.02 -5.46 -10.66
N GLN A 220 6.43 -6.72 -10.54
CA GLN A 220 6.53 -7.67 -11.67
C GLN A 220 5.16 -8.25 -12.06
N GLU A 221 4.22 -8.29 -11.13
CA GLU A 221 2.90 -8.89 -11.30
C GLU A 221 1.88 -7.87 -11.80
N PHE A 222 0.92 -8.36 -12.59
CA PHE A 222 -0.21 -7.56 -13.06
C PHE A 222 -1.22 -7.37 -11.95
N GLU A 223 -1.53 -6.11 -11.65
CA GLU A 223 -2.57 -5.72 -10.71
C GLU A 223 -3.81 -5.27 -11.46
N PHE A 224 -4.99 -5.60 -10.91
CA PHE A 224 -6.27 -5.16 -11.43
C PHE A 224 -6.42 -3.63 -11.34
N ILE A 225 -6.85 -2.98 -12.43
CA ILE A 225 -7.06 -1.53 -12.48
C ILE A 225 -8.48 -1.10 -12.84
N SER A 226 -9.23 -1.89 -13.61
CA SER A 226 -10.59 -1.52 -14.02
C SER A 226 -11.42 -2.71 -14.49
N THR A 227 -12.73 -2.62 -14.31
CA THR A 227 -13.71 -3.55 -14.91
C THR A 227 -14.02 -3.26 -16.38
N SER A 228 -13.41 -2.21 -16.94
CA SER A 228 -13.55 -1.85 -18.35
C SER A 228 -12.37 -2.37 -19.17
N PRO A 229 -12.56 -2.66 -20.47
CA PRO A 229 -11.46 -3.10 -21.33
C PRO A 229 -10.39 -2.01 -21.51
N THR A 230 -9.16 -2.43 -21.84
CA THR A 230 -7.98 -1.53 -21.84
C THR A 230 -8.04 -0.40 -22.88
N ASN A 231 -8.87 -0.52 -23.90
CA ASN A 231 -9.12 0.56 -24.87
C ASN A 231 -10.03 1.68 -24.33
N ASN A 232 -10.78 1.42 -23.26
CA ASN A 232 -11.76 2.33 -22.68
C ASN A 232 -11.26 3.01 -21.41
N ILE A 233 -10.04 2.72 -20.96
CA ILE A 233 -9.42 3.35 -19.79
C ILE A 233 -8.55 4.54 -20.21
N ASN A 234 -8.44 5.52 -19.31
CA ASN A 234 -7.48 6.61 -19.46
C ASN A 234 -6.07 6.11 -19.10
N LYS A 235 -5.32 5.62 -20.10
CA LYS A 235 -3.97 5.09 -19.92
C LYS A 235 -3.00 6.11 -19.30
N PRO A 236 -2.87 7.36 -19.80
CA PRO A 236 -1.98 8.35 -19.20
C PRO A 236 -2.23 8.58 -17.71
N TYR A 237 -3.50 8.63 -17.31
CA TYR A 237 -3.86 8.77 -15.89
C TYR A 237 -3.42 7.56 -15.06
N GLN A 238 -3.62 6.34 -15.55
CA GLN A 238 -3.17 5.13 -14.87
C GLN A 238 -1.64 5.06 -14.77
N GLU A 239 -0.94 5.44 -15.83
CA GLU A 239 0.53 5.49 -15.83
C GLU A 239 1.06 6.46 -14.76
N LYS A 240 0.44 7.63 -14.59
CA LYS A 240 0.76 8.58 -13.52
C LYS A 240 0.57 7.98 -12.13
N ILE A 241 -0.54 7.29 -11.89
CA ILE A 241 -0.80 6.61 -10.60
C ILE A 241 0.29 5.59 -10.28
N TYR A 242 0.70 4.78 -11.27
CA TYR A 242 1.76 3.80 -11.07
C TYR A 242 3.10 4.44 -10.76
N LEU A 243 3.43 5.53 -11.45
CA LEU A 243 4.65 6.29 -11.19
C LEU A 243 4.66 6.84 -9.76
N GLU A 244 3.56 7.46 -9.30
CA GLU A 244 3.42 7.95 -7.93
C GLU A 244 3.56 6.81 -6.90
N LYS A 245 2.92 5.65 -7.16
CA LYS A 245 3.01 4.45 -6.32
C LYS A 245 4.45 3.95 -6.20
N VAL A 246 5.19 3.89 -7.32
CA VAL A 246 6.60 3.51 -7.36
C VAL A 246 7.45 4.49 -6.54
N MET A 247 7.24 5.79 -6.71
CA MET A 247 8.00 6.82 -5.99
C MET A 247 7.79 6.77 -4.47
N VAL A 248 6.54 6.54 -4.02
CA VAL A 248 6.23 6.34 -2.59
C VAL A 248 6.91 5.08 -2.07
N PHE A 249 6.84 3.98 -2.83
CA PHE A 249 7.48 2.71 -2.46
C PHE A 249 9.00 2.85 -2.32
N LEU A 250 9.67 3.47 -3.29
CA LEU A 250 11.13 3.66 -3.28
C LEU A 250 11.58 4.46 -2.07
N ASN A 251 10.92 5.59 -1.79
CA ASN A 251 11.21 6.40 -0.62
C ASN A 251 11.00 5.62 0.68
N LYS A 252 9.90 4.86 0.79
CA LYS A 252 9.65 4.01 1.96
C LYS A 252 10.77 2.98 2.14
N LYS A 253 11.07 2.19 1.10
CA LYS A 253 12.09 1.14 1.15
C LYS A 253 13.47 1.70 1.53
N LEU A 254 13.88 2.83 0.95
CA LEU A 254 15.14 3.48 1.31
C LEU A 254 15.17 3.99 2.74
N ASN A 255 14.07 4.57 3.22
CA ASN A 255 13.99 5.03 4.60
C ASN A 255 13.99 3.86 5.58
N ASP A 256 13.34 2.75 5.26
CA ASP A 256 13.37 1.53 6.09
C ASP A 256 14.81 0.98 6.18
N MET A 257 15.58 1.06 5.10
CA MET A 257 16.95 0.57 5.04
C MET A 257 17.98 1.46 5.74
N PHE A 258 17.86 2.79 5.65
CA PHE A 258 18.94 3.72 6.04
C PHE A 258 18.52 4.80 7.03
N ALA A 259 17.24 5.17 7.09
CA ALA A 259 16.79 6.25 7.95
C ALA A 259 16.33 5.71 9.31
N TYR A 260 16.63 6.47 10.35
CA TYR A 260 15.95 6.31 11.63
C TYR A 260 14.51 6.79 11.48
N GLN A 261 13.56 5.94 11.87
CA GLN A 261 12.15 6.21 11.71
C GLN A 261 11.45 6.26 13.07
N GLY A 262 10.69 7.32 13.30
CA GLY A 262 9.73 7.34 14.39
C GLY A 262 8.59 6.37 14.14
N GLU A 263 8.35 5.46 15.07
CA GLU A 263 7.22 4.55 15.05
C GLU A 263 6.43 4.67 16.36
N THR A 264 5.12 4.73 16.27
CA THR A 264 4.24 4.63 17.44
C THR A 264 3.94 3.17 17.70
N LYS A 265 4.35 2.68 18.87
CA LYS A 265 4.10 1.31 19.33
C LYS A 265 3.13 1.31 20.50
N ASN A 266 2.39 0.21 20.62
CA ASN A 266 1.48 -0.04 21.74
C ASN A 266 1.92 -1.30 22.47
N ILE A 267 1.98 -1.24 23.79
CA ILE A 267 2.27 -2.39 24.64
C ILE A 267 1.21 -2.51 25.71
N THR A 268 0.75 -3.74 25.96
CA THR A 268 -0.11 -4.04 27.10
C THR A 268 0.73 -4.70 28.19
N LEU A 269 0.79 -4.06 29.35
CA LEU A 269 1.47 -4.55 30.54
C LEU A 269 0.46 -4.96 31.60
N GLU A 270 0.79 -6.02 32.34
CA GLU A 270 0.01 -6.47 33.48
C GLU A 270 0.63 -5.97 34.79
N THR A 271 -0.20 -5.48 35.70
CA THR A 271 0.21 -4.98 37.01
C THR A 271 -0.52 -5.74 38.11
N ILE A 272 0.10 -5.89 39.28
CA ILE A 272 -0.56 -6.53 40.43
C ILE A 272 -1.43 -5.54 41.18
N LYS A 273 -2.66 -5.93 41.53
CA LYS A 273 -3.55 -5.12 42.38
C LYS A 273 -3.02 -5.08 43.81
N ASN A 274 -2.36 -3.98 44.18
CA ASN A 274 -1.71 -3.79 45.48
C ASN A 274 -2.68 -3.28 46.58
N LYS A 275 -3.71 -4.06 46.93
CA LYS A 275 -4.76 -3.60 47.87
C LYS A 275 -4.31 -3.38 49.33
N LYS A 276 -3.10 -3.82 49.71
CA LYS A 276 -2.58 -3.83 51.09
C LYS A 276 -1.12 -3.38 51.20
N ASN A 277 -0.58 -2.74 50.17
CA ASN A 277 0.83 -2.35 50.12
C ASN A 277 1.82 -3.54 50.27
N GLU A 278 1.38 -4.74 49.89
CA GLU A 278 2.20 -5.95 49.97
C GLU A 278 3.18 -6.05 48.79
N TYR A 279 2.89 -5.36 47.68
CA TYR A 279 3.62 -5.41 46.42
C TYR A 279 4.13 -4.03 45.98
N ASP A 280 4.44 -3.14 46.93
CA ASP A 280 4.92 -1.77 46.66
C ASP A 280 6.12 -1.72 45.71
N ASP A 281 7.02 -2.72 45.80
CA ASP A 281 8.18 -2.83 44.92
C ASP A 281 7.75 -3.09 43.47
N LEU A 282 6.76 -3.96 43.25
CA LEU A 282 6.25 -4.27 41.91
C LEU A 282 5.42 -3.12 41.35
N GLU A 283 4.57 -2.48 42.17
CA GLU A 283 3.82 -1.29 41.74
C GLU A 283 4.77 -0.16 41.34
N ARG A 284 5.85 0.06 42.10
CA ARG A 284 6.88 1.03 41.74
C ARG A 284 7.61 0.65 40.44
N ALA A 285 7.91 -0.64 40.26
CA ALA A 285 8.52 -1.13 39.02
C ALA A 285 7.62 -0.86 37.81
N ASP A 286 6.33 -1.16 37.93
CA ASP A 286 5.33 -0.93 36.89
C ASP A 286 5.22 0.57 36.55
N ILE A 287 5.19 1.44 37.56
CA ILE A 287 5.21 2.91 37.37
C ILE A 287 6.48 3.37 36.66
N TYR A 288 7.66 2.84 37.05
CA TYR A 288 8.92 3.18 36.38
C TYR A 288 8.89 2.78 34.91
N VAL A 289 8.46 1.57 34.58
CA VAL A 289 8.40 1.12 33.19
C VAL A 289 7.36 1.94 32.41
N ALA A 290 6.14 2.06 32.92
CA ALA A 290 5.04 2.74 32.23
C ALA A 290 5.32 4.23 31.98
N THR A 291 5.85 4.92 33.00
CA THR A 291 6.16 6.35 32.89
C THR A 291 7.29 6.61 31.90
N ASN A 292 8.34 5.77 31.89
CA ASN A 292 9.47 5.98 31.00
C ASN A 292 9.18 5.54 29.57
N LEU A 293 8.32 4.54 29.34
CA LEU A 293 7.77 4.26 28.01
C LEU A 293 7.06 5.48 27.44
N LYS A 294 6.18 6.14 28.21
CA LYS A 294 5.47 7.35 27.79
C LYS A 294 6.39 8.56 27.53
N LYS A 295 7.63 8.53 28.01
CA LYS A 295 8.64 9.57 27.78
C LYS A 295 9.50 9.33 26.55
N LEU A 296 9.46 8.13 25.96
CA LEU A 296 10.21 7.86 24.74
C LEU A 296 9.65 8.72 23.60
N GLN A 297 10.56 9.29 22.83
CA GLN A 297 10.24 10.16 21.71
C GLN A 297 10.94 9.67 20.45
N ALA A 298 10.26 9.81 19.30
CA ALA A 298 10.80 9.47 17.99
C ALA A 298 11.88 10.47 17.48
N GLY A 299 12.15 11.56 18.22
CA GLY A 299 13.07 12.63 17.82
C GLY A 299 14.52 12.43 18.28
N ASN A 300 15.42 13.28 17.81
CA ASN A 300 16.87 13.23 18.09
C ASN A 300 17.28 13.60 19.53
N ASP A 301 16.36 13.63 20.50
CA ASP A 301 16.70 13.88 21.90
C ASP A 301 17.25 12.60 22.55
N SER A 302 18.51 12.32 22.24
CA SER A 302 19.22 11.15 22.71
C SER A 302 19.31 11.09 24.24
N GLU A 303 19.34 12.25 24.92
CA GLU A 303 19.50 12.32 26.37
C GLU A 303 18.20 11.92 27.09
N VAL A 304 17.04 12.44 26.64
CA VAL A 304 15.73 12.06 27.19
C VAL A 304 15.46 10.57 27.03
N ASN A 305 15.74 10.02 25.84
CA ASN A 305 15.57 8.61 25.56
C ASN A 305 16.53 7.74 26.38
N GLU A 306 17.81 8.12 26.50
CA GLU A 306 18.79 7.40 27.32
C GLU A 306 18.38 7.37 28.80
N MET A 307 17.96 8.51 29.35
CA MET A 307 17.44 8.59 30.72
C MET A 307 16.17 7.74 30.91
N ALA A 308 15.28 7.71 29.92
CA ALA A 308 14.09 6.87 29.94
C ALA A 308 14.47 5.38 29.98
N PHE A 309 15.42 4.93 29.15
CA PHE A 309 15.93 3.57 29.19
C PHE A 309 16.57 3.21 30.52
N GLN A 310 17.42 4.08 31.08
CA GLN A 310 18.06 3.84 32.38
C GLN A 310 17.04 3.72 33.52
N ASN A 311 16.01 4.57 33.53
CA ASN A 311 14.97 4.51 34.56
C ASN A 311 13.99 3.35 34.35
N MET A 312 13.67 3.00 33.11
CA MET A 312 12.92 1.79 32.79
C MET A 312 13.66 0.54 33.24
N LYS A 313 15.00 0.50 33.07
CA LYS A 313 15.86 -0.59 33.55
C LYS A 313 15.73 -0.81 35.06
N LYS A 314 15.60 0.25 35.86
CA LYS A 314 15.36 0.13 37.31
C LYS A 314 14.08 -0.66 37.62
N GLY A 315 13.02 -0.46 36.82
CA GLY A 315 11.78 -1.23 36.94
C GLY A 315 11.96 -2.68 36.52
N THR A 316 12.58 -2.94 35.36
CA THR A 316 12.83 -4.31 34.89
C THR A 316 13.77 -5.09 35.82
N ASP A 317 14.75 -4.43 36.44
CA ASP A 317 15.65 -5.05 37.41
C ASP A 317 14.86 -5.54 38.64
N ILE A 318 13.86 -4.79 39.11
CA ILE A 318 12.97 -5.22 40.20
C ILE A 318 12.15 -6.45 39.78
N TRP A 319 11.63 -6.47 38.55
CA TRP A 319 10.91 -7.64 38.02
C TRP A 319 11.82 -8.88 37.99
N ILE A 320 13.05 -8.74 37.49
CA ILE A 320 14.06 -9.81 37.41
C ILE A 320 14.45 -10.30 38.82
N GLU A 321 14.69 -9.40 39.77
CA GLU A 321 15.00 -9.77 41.16
C GLU A 321 13.81 -10.43 41.86
N THR A 322 12.58 -10.08 41.47
CA THR A 322 11.37 -10.74 41.99
C THR A 322 11.25 -12.16 41.45
N LEU A 323 11.54 -12.39 40.16
CA LEU A 323 11.52 -13.72 39.56
C LEU A 323 12.42 -14.72 40.30
N LYS A 324 13.57 -14.28 40.81
CA LYS A 324 14.48 -15.11 41.63
C LYS A 324 13.87 -15.57 42.97
N LYS A 325 12.85 -14.86 43.46
CA LYS A 325 12.18 -15.13 44.75
C LYS A 325 10.89 -15.93 44.59
N VAL A 326 10.51 -16.28 43.36
CA VAL A 326 9.26 -17.00 43.10
C VAL A 326 9.36 -18.44 43.57
N ASP A 327 8.37 -18.85 44.35
CA ASP A 327 8.08 -20.26 44.58
C ASP A 327 7.04 -20.75 43.56
N TYR A 328 7.50 -21.55 42.60
CA TYR A 328 6.66 -22.07 41.53
C TYR A 328 5.73 -23.21 41.98
N LYS A 329 5.97 -23.81 43.15
CA LYS A 329 5.22 -24.95 43.67
C LYS A 329 4.15 -24.53 44.67
N ASP A 330 4.42 -23.49 45.46
CA ASP A 330 3.47 -22.96 46.43
C ASP A 330 2.60 -21.83 45.84
N SER A 331 1.33 -22.14 45.59
CA SER A 331 0.35 -21.16 45.11
C SER A 331 -0.02 -20.09 46.15
N LYS A 332 0.28 -20.31 47.44
CA LYS A 332 0.04 -19.36 48.52
C LYS A 332 1.25 -18.49 48.85
N ALA A 333 2.42 -18.78 48.26
CA ALA A 333 3.59 -17.95 48.41
C ALA A 333 3.30 -16.51 47.94
N LYS A 334 3.92 -15.53 48.60
CA LYS A 334 3.81 -14.12 48.22
C LYS A 334 4.16 -13.92 46.74
N TYR A 335 5.27 -14.50 46.32
CA TYR A 335 5.68 -14.55 44.92
C TYR A 335 5.50 -15.98 44.42
N ASN A 336 4.39 -16.23 43.72
CA ASN A 336 4.03 -17.55 43.21
C ASN A 336 4.08 -17.58 41.67
N GLY A 337 3.68 -18.71 41.08
CA GLY A 337 3.60 -18.87 39.64
C GLY A 337 2.74 -17.82 38.91
N LYS A 338 1.69 -17.27 39.54
CA LYS A 338 0.87 -16.22 38.92
C LYS A 338 1.67 -14.93 38.73
N ILE A 339 2.47 -14.55 39.73
CA ILE A 339 3.37 -13.40 39.64
C ILE A 339 4.44 -13.66 38.59
N ALA A 340 5.02 -14.86 38.54
CA ALA A 340 6.01 -15.20 37.51
C ALA A 340 5.45 -15.06 36.10
N LYS A 341 4.23 -15.56 35.82
CA LYS A 341 3.60 -15.39 34.50
C LYS A 341 3.51 -13.93 34.10
N MET A 342 2.96 -13.10 34.98
CA MET A 342 2.82 -11.65 34.77
C MET A 342 4.18 -11.01 34.43
N LEU A 343 5.21 -11.29 35.22
CA LEU A 343 6.54 -10.71 35.04
C LEU A 343 7.22 -11.18 33.75
N TYR A 344 7.14 -12.48 33.43
CA TYR A 344 7.69 -13.00 32.17
C TYR A 344 6.99 -12.39 30.95
N PHE A 345 5.65 -12.37 30.92
CA PHE A 345 4.91 -11.74 29.82
C PHE A 345 5.26 -10.26 29.67
N ASN A 346 5.34 -9.50 30.76
CA ASN A 346 5.75 -8.10 30.71
C ASN A 346 7.16 -7.93 30.15
N LEU A 347 8.13 -8.70 30.63
CA LEU A 347 9.52 -8.64 30.17
C LEU A 347 9.65 -9.00 28.68
N ILE A 348 8.96 -10.05 28.24
CA ILE A 348 8.98 -10.47 26.83
C ILE A 348 8.32 -9.41 25.95
N LYS A 349 7.10 -8.97 26.30
CA LYS A 349 6.36 -7.93 25.57
C LYS A 349 7.17 -6.63 25.46
N LEU A 350 7.80 -6.22 26.56
CA LEU A 350 8.62 -5.01 26.60
C LEU A 350 9.81 -5.11 25.65
N ASN A 351 10.59 -6.21 25.72
CA ASN A 351 11.75 -6.37 24.87
C ASN A 351 11.38 -6.52 23.39
N VAL A 352 10.26 -7.20 23.08
CA VAL A 352 9.73 -7.25 21.71
C VAL A 352 9.34 -5.85 21.21
N ALA A 353 8.63 -5.07 22.04
CA ALA A 353 8.20 -3.73 21.65
C ALA A 353 9.39 -2.76 21.45
N LEU A 354 10.49 -2.96 22.18
CA LEU A 354 11.73 -2.18 22.04
C LEU A 354 12.71 -2.75 20.99
N ASP A 355 12.26 -3.70 20.16
CA ASP A 355 13.08 -4.40 19.15
C ASP A 355 14.32 -5.12 19.71
N ASN A 356 14.37 -5.39 21.02
CA ASN A 356 15.42 -6.16 21.67
C ASN A 356 15.10 -7.66 21.66
N LYS A 357 15.07 -8.25 20.44
CA LYS A 357 14.69 -9.65 20.23
C LYS A 357 15.54 -10.65 21.03
N LYS A 358 16.84 -10.36 21.21
CA LYS A 358 17.77 -11.24 21.93
C LYS A 358 17.38 -11.40 23.40
N GLU A 359 17.03 -10.30 24.05
CA GLU A 359 16.66 -10.34 25.46
C GLU A 359 15.23 -10.84 25.64
N ALA A 360 14.34 -10.58 24.66
CA ALA A 360 13.03 -11.22 24.63
C ALA A 360 13.14 -12.75 24.54
N GLU A 361 14.02 -13.27 23.67
CA GLU A 361 14.30 -14.71 23.53
C GLU A 361 14.84 -15.31 24.83
N LYS A 362 15.74 -14.59 25.51
CA LYS A 362 16.26 -15.02 26.82
C LYS A 362 15.14 -15.26 27.83
N PHE A 363 14.24 -14.28 28.03
CA PHE A 363 13.15 -14.42 29.00
C PHE A 363 12.08 -15.43 28.56
N LEU A 364 11.88 -15.58 27.25
CA LEU A 364 11.03 -16.63 26.69
C LEU A 364 11.58 -18.02 27.05
N ASN A 365 12.87 -18.26 26.84
CA ASN A 365 13.50 -19.54 27.17
C ASN A 365 13.44 -19.82 28.68
N GLU A 366 13.73 -18.81 29.52
CA GLU A 366 13.60 -18.92 30.99
C GLU A 366 12.15 -19.24 31.40
N MET A 367 11.15 -18.64 30.76
CA MET A 367 9.74 -18.96 31.01
C MET A 367 9.40 -20.39 30.57
N GLN A 368 9.88 -20.83 29.40
CA GLN A 368 9.67 -22.16 28.83
C GLN A 368 10.19 -23.28 29.75
N GLU A 369 11.38 -23.09 30.33
CA GLU A 369 11.94 -24.02 31.33
C GLU A 369 11.04 -24.17 32.56
N ASN A 370 10.28 -23.13 32.89
CA ASN A 370 9.38 -23.09 34.03
C ASN A 370 7.92 -23.46 33.69
N LEU A 371 7.56 -23.72 32.43
CA LEU A 371 6.19 -24.02 32.00
C LEU A 371 5.60 -25.26 32.69
N ILE A 372 6.44 -26.22 33.08
CA ILE A 372 5.99 -27.41 33.84
C ILE A 372 5.29 -26.99 35.14
N ASN A 373 5.73 -25.89 35.75
CA ASN A 373 5.14 -25.34 36.97
C ASN A 373 4.18 -24.17 36.72
N LEU A 374 4.24 -23.55 35.53
CA LEU A 374 3.39 -22.43 35.12
C LEU A 374 2.25 -22.93 34.23
N LYS A 375 1.09 -23.19 34.83
CA LYS A 375 -0.12 -23.51 34.05
C LYS A 375 -0.63 -22.25 33.33
N LEU A 376 -0.46 -22.23 32.01
CA LEU A 376 -1.03 -21.22 31.14
C LEU A 376 -2.51 -21.54 30.86
N SER A 377 -3.30 -20.49 30.76
CA SER A 377 -4.63 -20.51 30.18
C SER A 377 -4.54 -20.51 28.66
N TYR A 378 -5.62 -20.90 28.00
CA TYR A 378 -5.69 -20.90 26.54
C TYR A 378 -5.29 -19.56 25.90
N SER A 379 -5.72 -18.43 26.47
CA SER A 379 -5.36 -17.10 25.96
C SER A 379 -3.87 -16.79 26.15
N GLU A 380 -3.29 -17.18 27.28
CA GLU A 380 -1.85 -17.00 27.55
C GLU A 380 -1.00 -17.87 26.61
N GLU A 381 -1.45 -19.08 26.27
CA GLU A 381 -0.77 -19.93 25.28
C GLU A 381 -0.80 -19.30 23.87
N GLN A 382 -1.93 -18.75 23.45
CA GLN A 382 -2.04 -18.05 22.17
C GLN A 382 -1.12 -16.83 22.12
N GLU A 383 -1.08 -16.06 23.21
CA GLU A 383 -0.20 -14.89 23.32
C GLU A 383 1.28 -15.30 23.27
N LEU A 384 1.68 -16.35 24.01
CA LEU A 384 3.04 -16.86 23.97
C LEU A 384 3.44 -17.29 22.55
N ASN A 385 2.58 -18.04 21.85
CA ASN A 385 2.82 -18.45 20.46
C ASN A 385 2.98 -17.26 19.52
N GLN A 386 2.23 -16.17 19.73
CA GLN A 386 2.36 -14.94 18.92
C GLN A 386 3.70 -14.24 19.20
N LEU A 387 4.11 -14.17 20.46
CA LEU A 387 5.40 -13.60 20.86
C LEU A 387 6.56 -14.42 20.30
N GLU A 388 6.50 -15.75 20.37
CA GLU A 388 7.49 -16.66 19.77
C GLU A 388 7.65 -16.42 18.27
N ARG A 389 6.54 -16.35 17.52
CA ARG A 389 6.59 -16.04 16.09
C ARG A 389 7.24 -14.69 15.81
N THR A 390 7.01 -13.71 16.67
CA THR A 390 7.57 -12.36 16.49
C THR A 390 9.07 -12.33 16.77
N ILE A 391 9.52 -13.05 17.80
CA ILE A 391 10.93 -13.16 18.20
C ILE A 391 11.73 -13.94 17.13
N TYR A 392 11.21 -15.09 16.68
CA TYR A 392 11.92 -15.97 15.74
C TYR A 392 11.78 -15.59 14.26
N LYS A 393 10.90 -14.64 13.92
CA LYS A 393 10.81 -14.13 12.54
C LYS A 393 12.06 -13.30 12.22
N LYS A 394 12.88 -13.83 11.31
CA LYS A 394 14.04 -13.13 10.74
C LYS A 394 13.62 -11.92 9.95
#